data_AF-A0A8T6G112-F1
#
_entry.id   AF-A0A8T6G112-F1
#
_cell.length_a   1.000
_cell.length_b   1.000
_cell.length_c   1.000
_cell.angle_alpha   90.00
_cell.angle_beta   90.00
_cell.angle_gamma   90.00
#
_symmetry.space_group_name_H-M   'P 1'
#
loop_
_entity.id
_entity.type
_entity.pdbx_description
1 polymer ?
#
loop_
_entity_poly.entity_id
_entity_poly.type
_entity_poly.pdbx_seq_one_letter_code
_entity_poly.pdbx_strand_id
1 'polypeptide(L)' 'FDLAAIAQDMNVPSERIEDPTRIAPALTDALHHNGPTLLDIIIDGSV' A
#
# COMPACT_ATOMS: atom_id res chain seq x y z
N PHE A 1 11.23 -7.78 0.34
CA PHE A 1 11.48 -6.44 0.89
C PHE A 1 10.11 -5.88 1.21
N ASP A 2 9.87 -5.50 2.46
CA ASP A 2 8.56 -5.05 2.94
C ASP A 2 8.66 -3.56 3.26
N LEU A 3 8.24 -2.73 2.31
CA LEU A 3 8.33 -1.29 2.47
C LEU A 3 7.20 -0.76 3.37
N ALA A 4 6.07 -1.49 3.43
CA ALA A 4 4.96 -1.17 4.31
C ALA A 4 5.34 -1.33 5.79
N ALA A 5 6.04 -2.39 6.17
CA ALA A 5 6.52 -2.56 7.55
C ALA A 5 7.41 -1.38 8.00
N ILE A 6 8.31 -0.92 7.11
CA ILE A 6 9.19 0.22 7.38
C ILE A 6 8.40 1.52 7.53
N ALA A 7 7.38 1.74 6.69
CA ALA A 7 6.55 2.93 6.76
C ALA A 7 5.68 2.97 8.04
N GLN A 8 5.17 1.81 8.47
CA GLN A 8 4.47 1.66 9.75
C GLN A 8 5.35 2.07 10.94
N ASP A 9 6.63 1.67 10.96
CA ASP A 9 7.59 2.08 11.99
C ASP A 9 7.84 3.59 12.00
N MET A 10 7.69 4.26 10.85
CA MET A 10 7.74 5.71 10.71
C MET A 10 6.41 6.41 11.02
N ASN A 11 5.43 5.67 11.52
CA ASN A 11 4.08 6.15 11.81
C ASN A 11 3.36 6.72 10.56
N VAL A 12 3.72 6.20 9.38
CA VAL A 12 3.07 6.47 8.10
C VAL A 12 2.10 5.32 7.82
N PRO A 13 0.79 5.59 7.63
CA PRO A 13 -0.15 4.58 7.20
C PRO A 13 0.35 3.87 5.94
N SER A 14 0.34 2.54 5.96
CA SER A 14 0.78 1.77 4.81
C SER A 14 0.13 0.41 4.68
N GLU A 15 -0.07 -0.01 3.44
CA GLU A 15 -0.66 -1.29 3.06
C GLU A 15 0.22 -1.97 2.02
N ARG A 16 0.48 -3.26 2.22
CA ARG A 16 1.07 -4.14 1.21
C ARG A 16 -0.04 -4.83 0.44
N ILE A 17 -0.05 -4.66 -0.88
CA ILE A 17 -1.11 -5.13 -1.77
C ILE A 17 -0.57 -6.26 -2.64
N GLU A 18 -1.01 -7.48 -2.38
CA GLU A 18 -0.65 -8.68 -3.16
C GLU A 18 -1.78 -9.12 -4.10
N ASP A 19 -3.02 -8.75 -3.79
CA ASP A 19 -4.19 -8.98 -4.64
C ASP A 19 -4.45 -7.75 -5.52
N PRO A 20 -4.40 -7.86 -6.87
CA PRO A 20 -4.68 -6.75 -7.77
C PRO A 20 -6.07 -6.11 -7.57
N THR A 21 -7.06 -6.88 -7.09
CA THR A 21 -8.41 -6.36 -6.83
C THR A 21 -8.46 -5.35 -5.69
N ARG A 22 -7.45 -5.36 -4.81
CA ARG A 22 -7.31 -4.43 -3.67
C ARG A 22 -6.71 -3.07 -4.04
N ILE A 23 -6.13 -2.92 -5.23
CA ILE A 23 -5.49 -1.65 -5.65
C ILE A 23 -6.49 -0.49 -5.64
N ALA A 24 -7.64 -0.65 -6.28
CA ALA A 24 -8.65 0.41 -6.37
C ALA A 24 -9.22 0.84 -5.00
N PRO A 25 -9.67 -0.07 -4.11
CA PRO A 25 -10.15 0.33 -2.80
C PRO A 25 -9.04 0.93 -1.92
N ALA A 26 -7.83 0.35 -1.90
CA ALA A 26 -6.72 0.89 -1.10
C ALA A 26 -6.29 2.29 -1.55
N LEU A 27 -6.27 2.54 -2.86
CA LEU A 27 -6.02 3.87 -3.40
C LEU A 27 -7.12 4.86 -3.00
N THR A 28 -8.38 4.42 -3.03
CA THR A 28 -9.51 5.26 -2.60
C THR A 28 -9.40 5.63 -1.13
N ASP A 29 -9.04 4.68 -0.26
CA ASP A 29 -8.86 4.91 1.16
C ASP A 29 -7.68 5.86 1.44
N ALA A 30 -6.55 5.67 0.74
CA ALA A 30 -5.37 6.53 0.83
C ALA A 30 -5.67 7.97 0.40
N LEU A 31 -6.48 8.18 -0.64
CA LEU A 31 -6.86 9.51 -1.10
C LEU A 31 -7.82 10.25 -0.15
N HIS A 32 -8.61 9.52 0.64
CA HIS A 32 -9.44 10.12 1.69
C HIS A 32 -8.67 10.42 2.98
N HIS A 33 -7.46 9.89 3.14
CA HIS A 33 -6.61 10.16 4.29
C HIS A 33 -5.92 11.53 4.16
N ASN A 34 -5.98 12.35 5.21
CA ASN A 34 -5.22 13.59 5.29
C ASN A 34 -3.79 13.29 5.75
N GLY A 35 -2.88 13.06 4.80
CA GLY A 35 -1.47 12.83 5.10
C GLY A 35 -0.80 11.86 4.13
N PRO A 36 0.50 11.62 4.31
CA PRO A 36 1.20 10.62 3.51
C PRO A 36 0.66 9.22 3.81
N THR A 37 0.44 8.42 2.77
CA THR A 37 0.10 6.99 2.85
C THR A 37 0.95 6.24 1.85
N LEU A 38 1.51 5.09 2.23
CA LEU A 38 2.28 4.23 1.34
C LEU A 38 1.48 3.00 0.92
N LEU A 39 1.39 2.74 -0.38
CA LEU A 39 0.85 1.50 -0.94
C LEU A 39 1.99 0.70 -1.59
N ASP A 40 2.35 -0.45 -1.01
CA ASP A 40 3.41 -1.36 -1.48
C ASP A 40 2.78 -2.46 -2.36
N ILE A 41 2.71 -2.23 -3.67
CA ILE A 41 2.02 -3.11 -4.64
C ILE A 41 2.99 -4.16 -5.18
N ILE A 42 2.63 -5.43 -5.03
CA ILE A 42 3.42 -6.56 -5.51
C ILE A 42 2.90 -7.01 -6.86
N ILE A 43 3.75 -6.90 -7.86
CA ILE A 43 3.50 -7.39 -9.21
C ILE A 43 4.40 -8.59 -9.43
N ASP A 44 3.80 -9.77 -9.24
CA ASP A 44 4.32 -11.02 -9.74
C ASP A 44 4.12 -11.01 -11.26
N GLY A 45 5.20 -10.77 -12.00
CA GLY A 45 5.20 -10.75 -13.47
C GLY A 45 5.15 -12.14 -14.11
N SER A 46 4.80 -13.19 -13.38
CA SER A 46 4.51 -14.49 -13.98
C SER A 46 3.24 -14.38 -14.83
N VAL A 47 3.41 -14.75 -16.10
CA VAL A 47 2.37 -14.73 -17.14
C VAL A 47 1.81 -16.13 -17.33
#